data_AF-A0A1V9W6T5-F1
#
_entry.id   AF-A0A1V9W6T5-F1
#
_cell.length_a   1.000
_cell.length_b   1.000
_cell.length_c   1.000
_cell.angle_alpha   90.00
_cell.angle_beta   90.00
_cell.angle_gamma   90.00
#
_symmetry.space_group_name_H-M   'P 1'
#
loop_
_entity.id
_entity.type
_entity.pdbx_description
1 polymer ?
#
loop_
_entity_poly.entity_id
_entity_poly.type
_entity_poly.pdbx_seq_one_letter_code
_entity_poly.pdbx_strand_id
1 'polypeptide(L)'
;MIGALCISLASLTGCGGNNNAKTPTESKQEKKETKVTVDSIISEFKSAGLQAENPTGLPEKEFGNLRKEGKRIIVPALGEDKGGRLFEITKKDDLEKVKKYYDELGNSSPMLFSHTYAKGNFLLQMNGDMKDEEFAKYKDVMDKFIK
;
A
#
# COMPACT_ATOMS: atom_id res chain seq x y z
N MET A 1 -36.71 -37.67 1.54
CA MET A 1 -35.43 -38.22 1.03
C MET A 1 -34.44 -38.09 2.18
N ILE A 2 -34.12 -39.09 3.03
CA ILE A 2 -33.59 -40.44 2.77
C ILE A 2 -32.62 -40.41 1.58
N GLY A 3 -31.33 -40.70 1.69
CA GLY A 3 -30.51 -41.20 2.79
C GLY A 3 -29.03 -41.11 2.40
N ALA A 4 -28.18 -41.49 3.35
CA ALA A 4 -26.72 -41.56 3.24
C ALA A 4 -26.24 -42.53 2.15
N LEU A 5 -25.05 -42.30 1.58
CA LEU A 5 -24.13 -43.37 1.22
C LEU A 5 -22.67 -42.87 1.06
N CYS A 6 -21.84 -43.21 2.03
CA CYS A 6 -20.37 -43.27 1.91
C CYS A 6 -19.96 -44.38 0.93
N ILE A 7 -18.76 -44.29 0.34
CA ILE A 7 -17.78 -45.37 0.07
C ILE A 7 -16.50 -44.67 -0.43
N SER A 8 -15.48 -44.45 0.42
CA SER A 8 -14.25 -45.27 0.61
C SER A 8 -13.31 -45.22 -0.61
N LEU A 9 -12.16 -44.53 -0.53
CA LEU A 9 -10.83 -44.95 0.00
C LEU A 9 -10.00 -45.91 -0.89
N ALA A 10 -8.71 -45.56 -1.00
CA ALA A 10 -7.49 -46.31 -1.36
C ALA A 10 -6.87 -45.90 -2.73
N SER A 11 -5.56 -45.70 -2.88
CA SER A 11 -4.41 -46.16 -2.08
C SER A 11 -3.17 -45.26 -2.25
N LEU A 12 -2.36 -45.18 -1.18
CA LEU A 12 -0.97 -44.72 -1.19
C LEU A 12 -0.08 -45.73 -1.95
N THR A 13 0.94 -45.23 -2.65
CA THR A 13 2.35 -45.66 -2.46
C THR A 13 3.27 -44.70 -3.21
N GLY A 14 4.15 -44.04 -2.46
CA GLY A 14 5.22 -43.19 -2.97
C GLY A 14 6.16 -42.85 -1.81
N CYS A 15 7.03 -43.79 -1.44
CA CYS A 15 8.10 -43.58 -0.48
C CYS A 15 9.19 -42.69 -1.12
N GLY A 16 9.33 -41.47 -0.62
CA GLY A 16 10.47 -40.59 -0.88
C GLY A 16 10.69 -39.73 0.35
N GLY A 17 11.75 -40.01 1.11
CA GLY A 17 11.98 -39.43 2.42
C GLY A 17 12.28 -37.94 2.41
N ASN A 18 11.74 -37.21 3.39
CA ASN A 18 12.54 -36.47 4.36
C ASN A 18 11.65 -36.04 5.53
N ASN A 19 12.16 -36.14 6.75
CA ASN A 19 11.43 -35.83 7.98
C ASN A 19 11.37 -34.32 8.22
N ASN A 20 10.21 -33.69 8.03
CA ASN A 20 9.66 -32.76 9.03
C ASN A 20 8.16 -32.51 8.79
N ALA A 21 7.41 -32.50 9.87
CA ALA A 21 5.96 -32.56 9.90
C ALA A 21 5.31 -31.18 10.02
N LYS A 22 4.03 -31.13 9.59
CA LYS A 22 2.92 -30.22 9.97
C LYS A 22 2.58 -29.06 9.01
N THR A 23 1.57 -29.27 8.18
CA THR A 23 0.46 -28.31 7.93
C THR A 23 -0.42 -28.18 9.20
N PRO A 24 -1.40 -27.25 9.32
CA PRO A 24 -1.59 -25.88 8.80
C PRO A 24 -1.78 -24.86 9.95
N THR A 25 -1.59 -23.55 9.76
CA THR A 25 -2.24 -22.54 10.64
C THR A 25 -2.51 -21.25 9.87
N GLU A 26 -3.71 -21.19 9.33
CA GLU A 26 -4.44 -19.97 9.05
C GLU A 26 -4.76 -19.26 10.38
N SER A 27 -4.36 -18.00 10.44
CA SER A 27 -5.04 -16.90 11.14
C SER A 27 -5.30 -17.05 12.64
N LYS A 28 -4.25 -16.84 13.44
CA LYS A 28 -4.41 -16.30 14.79
C LYS A 28 -4.41 -14.78 14.72
N GLN A 29 -5.62 -14.23 14.81
CA GLN A 29 -5.92 -12.81 14.98
C GLN A 29 -5.30 -12.32 16.30
N GLU A 30 -4.14 -11.67 16.21
CA GLU A 30 -3.55 -10.91 17.30
C GLU A 30 -3.75 -9.43 16.96
N LYS A 31 -4.62 -8.77 17.71
CA LYS A 31 -4.80 -7.31 17.70
C LYS A 31 -3.53 -6.68 18.28
N LYS A 32 -2.46 -6.69 17.47
CA LYS A 32 -1.25 -5.91 17.67
C LYS A 32 -1.67 -4.45 17.48
N GLU A 33 -1.32 -3.56 18.40
CA GLU A 33 -1.39 -2.13 18.11
C GLU A 33 -0.55 -1.88 16.85
N THR A 34 -1.24 -1.72 15.72
CA THR A 34 -0.61 -1.60 14.42
C THR A 34 -0.01 -0.21 14.35
N LYS A 35 1.30 -0.14 14.58
CA LYS A 35 2.06 1.06 14.26
C LYS A 35 1.81 1.39 12.79
N VAL A 36 1.35 2.61 12.53
CA VAL A 36 1.16 3.12 11.17
C VAL A 36 2.53 3.19 10.47
N THR A 37 2.64 2.52 9.34
CA THR A 37 3.78 2.49 8.41
C THR A 37 3.32 2.69 6.97
N VAL A 38 4.25 2.96 6.05
CA VAL A 38 3.96 3.07 4.60
C VAL A 38 3.26 1.80 4.09
N ASP A 39 3.76 0.62 4.44
CA ASP A 39 3.15 -0.65 4.04
C ASP A 39 1.74 -0.88 4.58
N SER A 40 1.51 -0.49 5.85
CA SER A 40 0.18 -0.63 6.44
C SER A 40 -0.84 0.27 5.73
N ILE A 41 -0.47 1.51 5.39
CA ILE A 41 -1.34 2.43 4.65
C ILE A 41 -1.64 1.89 3.24
N ILE A 42 -0.63 1.35 2.54
CA ILE A 42 -0.83 0.71 1.22
C ILE A 42 -1.78 -0.48 1.34
N SER A 43 -1.66 -1.27 2.41
CA SER A 43 -2.56 -2.39 2.68
C SER A 43 -3.99 -1.91 2.94
N GLU A 44 -4.17 -0.81 3.67
CA GLU A 44 -5.49 -0.20 3.90
C GLU A 44 -6.11 0.35 2.61
N PHE A 45 -5.33 0.91 1.68
CA PHE A 45 -5.84 1.27 0.35
C PHE A 45 -6.43 0.06 -0.35
N LYS A 46 -5.71 -1.07 -0.38
CA LYS A 46 -6.19 -2.31 -1.00
C LYS A 46 -7.43 -2.88 -0.30
N SER A 47 -7.45 -2.87 1.03
CA SER A 47 -8.60 -3.30 1.83
C SER A 47 -9.84 -2.45 1.57
N ALA A 48 -9.66 -1.16 1.24
CA ALA A 48 -10.74 -0.25 0.83
C ALA A 48 -11.14 -0.39 -0.65
N GLY A 49 -10.55 -1.33 -1.39
CA GLY A 49 -10.81 -1.53 -2.82
C GLY A 49 -10.13 -0.53 -3.73
N LEU A 50 -9.13 0.22 -3.23
CA LEU A 50 -8.34 1.16 -4.02
C LEU A 50 -7.11 0.47 -4.63
N GLN A 51 -6.78 0.86 -5.85
CA GLN A 51 -5.59 0.33 -6.53
C GLN A 51 -4.31 0.91 -5.90
N ALA A 52 -3.40 0.02 -5.52
CA ALA A 52 -2.09 0.40 -4.98
C ALA A 52 -1.08 -0.73 -5.26
N GLU A 53 -0.94 -1.08 -6.54
CA GLU A 53 -0.25 -2.29 -6.96
C GLU A 53 1.27 -2.13 -7.03
N ASN A 54 1.96 -3.26 -7.00
CA ASN A 54 3.43 -3.35 -7.14
C ASN A 54 4.20 -2.34 -6.25
N PRO A 55 3.97 -2.33 -4.93
CA PRO A 55 4.67 -1.41 -4.04
C PRO A 55 6.19 -1.67 -4.11
N THR A 56 6.94 -0.63 -4.49
CA THR A 56 8.39 -0.71 -4.67
C THR A 56 9.09 0.41 -3.91
N GLY A 57 10.24 0.12 -3.31
CA GLY A 57 11.00 1.12 -2.56
C GLY A 57 11.51 2.25 -3.46
N LEU A 58 11.43 3.49 -2.98
CA LEU A 58 12.01 4.64 -3.65
C LEU A 58 13.50 4.76 -3.31
N PRO A 59 14.34 5.23 -4.26
CA PRO A 59 15.78 5.39 -4.03
C PRO A 59 16.04 6.49 -2.99
N GLU A 60 17.03 6.31 -2.11
CA GLU A 60 17.32 7.25 -1.01
C GLU A 60 17.55 8.69 -1.48
N LYS A 61 18.16 8.89 -2.66
CA LYS A 61 18.35 10.23 -3.25
C LYS A 61 17.06 11.04 -3.39
N GLU A 62 15.91 10.38 -3.46
CA GLU A 62 14.60 11.03 -3.45
C GLU A 62 14.25 11.39 -2.00
N PHE A 63 14.47 12.66 -1.65
CA PHE A 63 14.29 13.27 -0.33
C PHE A 63 15.24 12.83 0.79
N GLY A 64 16.09 11.81 0.60
CA GLY A 64 17.19 11.48 1.52
C GLY A 64 16.75 11.43 2.98
N ASN A 65 17.50 12.16 3.82
CA ASN A 65 17.28 12.23 5.28
C ASN A 65 15.97 12.92 5.69
N LEU A 66 15.24 13.56 4.76
CA LEU A 66 13.92 14.14 5.04
C LEU A 66 12.88 13.04 5.26
N ARG A 67 13.07 11.86 4.66
CA ARG A 67 12.16 10.72 4.82
C ARG A 67 12.81 9.58 5.59
N LYS A 68 11.98 8.85 6.33
CA LYS A 68 12.30 7.55 6.92
C LYS A 68 12.04 6.42 5.94
N GLU A 69 10.97 6.52 5.16
CA GLU A 69 10.59 5.51 4.18
C GLU A 69 9.86 6.16 3.00
N GLY A 70 9.89 5.51 1.84
CA GLY A 70 9.19 5.94 0.63
C GLY A 70 8.94 4.76 -0.28
N LYS A 71 7.71 4.59 -0.74
CA LYS A 71 7.33 3.57 -1.72
C LYS A 71 6.53 4.16 -2.86
N ARG A 72 6.78 3.66 -4.07
CA ARG A 72 5.95 3.87 -5.25
C ARG A 72 4.86 2.82 -5.28
N ILE A 73 3.66 3.22 -5.68
CA ILE A 73 2.52 2.35 -5.98
C ILE A 73 2.04 2.62 -7.41
N ILE A 74 1.48 1.60 -8.05
CA ILE A 74 0.91 1.66 -9.39
C ILE A 74 -0.63 1.66 -9.28
N VAL A 75 -1.26 2.50 -10.09
CA VAL A 75 -2.72 2.61 -10.25
C VAL A 75 -3.01 2.30 -11.71
N PRO A 76 -3.23 1.01 -12.07
CA PRO A 76 -3.38 0.60 -13.47
C PRO A 76 -4.45 1.36 -14.26
N ALA A 77 -5.50 1.85 -13.59
CA ALA A 77 -6.55 2.65 -14.22
C ALA A 77 -6.04 3.98 -14.82
N LEU A 78 -4.90 4.51 -14.36
CA LEU A 78 -4.30 5.73 -14.90
C LEU A 78 -3.39 5.48 -16.11
N GLY A 79 -2.99 4.22 -16.34
CA GLY A 79 -2.08 3.81 -17.39
C GLY A 79 -0.84 3.07 -16.88
N GLU A 80 -0.06 2.56 -17.83
CA GLU A 80 1.18 1.85 -17.54
C GLU A 80 2.17 2.75 -16.80
N ASP A 81 2.75 2.22 -15.72
CA ASP A 81 3.69 2.92 -14.85
C ASP A 81 3.14 4.20 -14.17
N LYS A 82 1.83 4.45 -14.19
CA LYS A 82 1.22 5.57 -13.46
C LYS A 82 0.74 5.14 -12.08
N GLY A 83 0.72 6.09 -11.14
CA GLY A 83 0.28 5.86 -9.78
C GLY A 83 0.78 6.95 -8.84
N GLY A 84 1.31 6.54 -7.69
CA GLY A 84 1.65 7.47 -6.62
C GLY A 84 2.90 7.09 -5.85
N ARG A 85 3.26 7.97 -4.93
CA ARG A 85 4.34 7.80 -3.97
C ARG A 85 3.80 8.06 -2.58
N LEU A 86 4.15 7.19 -1.65
CA LEU A 86 3.82 7.34 -0.24
C LEU A 86 5.11 7.43 0.56
N PHE A 87 5.22 8.47 1.38
CA PHE A 87 6.39 8.73 2.20
C PHE A 87 6.03 8.75 3.68
N GLU A 88 6.93 8.24 4.52
CA GLU A 88 6.98 8.56 5.95
C GLU A 88 8.10 9.58 6.14
N ILE A 89 7.74 10.81 6.50
CA ILE A 89 8.66 11.93 6.70
C ILE A 89 9.16 11.93 8.14
N THR A 90 10.44 12.24 8.34
CA THR A 90 11.07 12.18 9.67
C THR A 90 10.53 13.26 10.62
N LYS A 91 10.23 14.45 10.09
CA LYS A 91 9.77 15.61 10.86
C LYS A 91 8.60 16.30 10.18
N LYS A 92 7.68 16.82 10.98
CA LYS A 92 6.50 17.54 10.47
C LYS A 92 6.87 18.78 9.65
N ASP A 93 7.89 19.53 10.05
CA ASP A 93 8.37 20.71 9.31
C ASP A 93 8.96 20.34 7.93
N ASP A 94 9.51 19.13 7.79
CA ASP A 94 10.04 18.66 6.52
C ASP A 94 8.91 18.20 5.58
N LEU A 95 7.73 17.90 6.12
CA LEU A 95 6.58 17.47 5.34
C LEU A 95 6.09 18.61 4.44
N GLU A 96 6.10 19.83 4.94
CA GLU A 96 5.78 21.03 4.15
C GLU A 96 6.78 21.23 3.00
N LYS A 97 8.08 20.95 3.22
CA LYS A 97 9.10 21.06 2.16
C LYS A 97 8.86 20.05 1.05
N VAL A 98 8.56 18.79 1.41
CA VAL A 98 8.27 17.73 0.42
C VAL A 98 6.97 18.04 -0.32
N LYS A 99 5.93 18.51 0.38
CA LYS A 99 4.69 18.94 -0.27
C LYS A 99 4.94 20.11 -1.24
N LYS A 100 5.65 21.15 -0.79
CA LYS A 100 5.96 22.34 -1.59
C LYS A 100 6.73 21.98 -2.85
N TYR A 101 7.67 21.04 -2.79
CA TYR A 101 8.38 20.54 -3.97
C TYR A 101 7.43 20.04 -5.06
N TYR A 102 6.42 19.23 -4.70
CA TYR A 102 5.45 18.74 -5.68
C TYR A 102 4.50 19.83 -6.18
N ASP A 103 4.10 20.76 -5.30
CA ASP A 103 3.27 21.90 -5.71
C ASP A 103 4.03 22.79 -6.70
N GLU A 104 5.33 23.07 -6.47
CA GLU A 104 6.20 23.83 -7.37
C GLU A 104 6.43 23.10 -8.71
N LEU A 105 6.61 21.78 -8.69
CA LEU A 105 6.69 20.98 -9.91
C LEU A 105 5.40 21.10 -10.75
N GLY A 106 4.23 21.00 -10.11
CA GLY A 106 2.95 21.16 -10.80
C GLY A 106 2.73 22.56 -11.37
N ASN A 107 3.21 23.60 -10.67
CA ASN A 107 3.17 24.98 -11.16
C ASN A 107 4.13 25.22 -12.34
N SER A 108 5.20 24.43 -12.45
CA SER A 108 6.16 24.56 -13.55
C SER A 108 5.63 24.01 -14.88
N SER A 109 4.78 22.98 -14.82
CA SER A 109 4.14 22.38 -16.00
C SER A 109 2.88 21.61 -15.61
N PRO A 110 1.74 21.80 -16.32
CA PRO A 110 0.53 21.01 -16.11
C PRO A 110 0.76 19.50 -16.21
N MET A 111 1.71 19.04 -17.03
CA MET A 111 2.06 17.62 -17.15
C MET A 111 2.74 17.05 -15.90
N LEU A 112 3.32 17.90 -15.04
CA LEU A 112 3.95 17.52 -13.78
C LEU A 112 3.02 17.72 -12.59
N PHE A 113 1.79 18.19 -12.83
CA PHE A 113 0.79 18.31 -11.79
C PHE A 113 0.60 16.98 -11.07
N SER A 114 0.46 17.07 -9.75
CA SER A 114 0.28 15.94 -8.88
C SER A 114 -0.67 16.33 -7.76
N HIS A 115 -1.53 15.40 -7.38
CA HIS A 115 -2.28 15.59 -6.15
C HIS A 115 -1.39 15.26 -4.96
N THR A 116 -1.47 16.07 -3.90
CA THR A 116 -0.75 15.82 -2.66
C THR A 116 -1.70 15.84 -1.47
N TYR A 117 -1.47 14.95 -0.51
CA TYR A 117 -2.19 14.91 0.76
C TYR A 117 -1.24 14.52 1.88
N ALA A 118 -1.43 15.15 3.05
CA ALA A 118 -0.58 14.94 4.20
C ALA A 118 -1.40 14.66 5.45
N LYS A 119 -1.00 13.63 6.21
CA LYS A 119 -1.64 13.27 7.47
C LYS A 119 -0.61 12.66 8.43
N GLY A 120 -0.53 13.20 9.64
CA GLY A 120 0.53 12.84 10.59
C GLY A 120 1.91 13.17 10.01
N ASN A 121 2.77 12.15 9.91
CA ASN A 121 4.08 12.23 9.27
C ASN A 121 4.08 11.67 7.84
N PHE A 122 2.92 11.36 7.27
CA PHE A 122 2.82 10.71 5.97
C PHE A 122 2.41 11.70 4.89
N LEU A 123 3.06 11.59 3.73
CA LEU A 123 2.72 12.34 2.53
C LEU A 123 2.38 11.37 1.40
N LEU A 124 1.19 11.50 0.85
CA LEU A 124 0.76 10.85 -0.37
C LEU A 124 0.88 11.84 -1.53
N GLN A 125 1.61 11.45 -2.57
CA GLN A 125 1.61 12.08 -3.89
C GLN A 125 0.97 11.14 -4.89
N MET A 126 0.07 11.64 -5.73
CA MET A 126 -0.56 10.88 -6.80
C MET A 126 -0.42 11.61 -8.14
N ASN A 127 -0.30 10.85 -9.22
CA ASN A 127 -0.27 11.39 -10.57
C ASN A 127 -1.48 12.30 -10.83
N GLY A 128 -1.25 13.44 -11.48
CA GLY A 128 -2.27 14.48 -11.74
C GLY A 128 -3.38 14.11 -12.71
N ASP A 129 -3.27 12.98 -13.42
CA ASP A 129 -4.35 12.46 -14.27
C ASP A 129 -5.48 11.81 -13.44
N MET A 130 -5.24 11.52 -12.15
CA MET A 130 -6.28 11.01 -11.25
C MET A 130 -7.36 12.08 -11.04
N LYS A 131 -8.64 11.71 -11.07
CA LYS A 131 -9.70 12.66 -10.74
C LYS A 131 -9.70 12.99 -9.26
N ASP A 132 -10.06 14.22 -8.90
CA ASP A 132 -10.15 14.65 -7.50
C ASP A 132 -11.05 13.76 -6.64
N GLU A 133 -12.15 13.27 -7.20
CA GLU A 133 -13.09 12.34 -6.55
C GLU A 133 -12.46 10.98 -6.25
N GLU A 134 -11.57 10.51 -7.11
CA GLU A 134 -10.82 9.27 -6.90
C GLU A 134 -9.73 9.49 -5.86
N PHE A 135 -9.00 10.60 -5.96
CA PHE A 135 -7.97 10.96 -4.99
C PHE A 135 -8.54 11.16 -3.58
N ALA A 136 -9.74 11.73 -3.46
CA ALA A 136 -10.43 11.90 -2.18
C ALA A 136 -10.60 10.58 -1.41
N LYS A 137 -10.83 9.45 -2.10
CA LYS A 137 -10.96 8.14 -1.45
C LYS A 137 -9.67 7.71 -0.74
N TYR A 138 -8.51 8.03 -1.31
CA TYR A 138 -7.22 7.76 -0.66
C TYR A 138 -7.03 8.64 0.58
N LYS A 139 -7.44 9.93 0.51
CA LYS A 139 -7.42 10.82 1.68
C LYS A 139 -8.26 10.27 2.80
N ASP A 140 -9.49 9.83 2.50
CA ASP A 140 -10.42 9.28 3.47
C ASP A 140 -9.85 8.05 4.19
N VAL A 141 -9.17 7.16 3.46
CA VAL A 141 -8.49 6.01 4.07
C VAL A 141 -7.38 6.47 5.02
N MET A 142 -6.54 7.41 4.59
CA MET A 142 -5.48 7.97 5.44
C MET A 142 -6.05 8.66 6.68
N ASP A 143 -7.13 9.42 6.55
CA ASP A 143 -7.76 10.13 7.67
C ASP A 143 -8.38 9.20 8.70
N LYS A 144 -8.97 8.09 8.26
CA LYS A 144 -9.56 7.08 9.15
C LYS A 144 -8.49 6.24 9.84
N PHE A 145 -7.41 5.94 9.14
CA PHE A 145 -6.37 5.03 9.62
C PHE A 145 -5.32 5.74 10.50
N ILE A 146 -4.93 6.95 10.13
CA ILE A 146 -3.91 7.74 10.82
C ILE A 146 -4.61 8.66 11.84
N LYS A 147 -4.50 8.29 13.11
CA LYS A 147 -5.12 9.01 14.25
C LYS A 147 -4.37 10.28 14.63
#